data_AF-A0AAE3B852-F1
#
_entry.id   AF-A0AAE3B852-F1
#
_cell.length_a   1.000
_cell.length_b   1.000
_cell.length_c   1.000
_cell.angle_alpha   90.00
_cell.angle_beta   90.00
_cell.angle_gamma   90.00
#
_symmetry.space_group_name_H-M   'P 1'
#
loop_
_entity.id
_entity.type
_entity.pdbx_description
1 polymer ?
#
loop_
_entity_poly.entity_id
_entity_poly.type
_entity_poly.pdbx_seq_one_letter_code
_entity_poly.pdbx_strand_id
1 'polypeptide(L)'
;MSKSPRIRRFTAYIDLMPGTPSKIIVTGQVETKGSAHVPRLKRNEGPHTTGTTLALDLSIHSTGGSGTHAFDFIDVGYEAPANKDQYKKVRILWSDGVLCDLDVSETH
;
A
#
# COMPACT_ATOMS: atom_id res chain seq x y z
N MET A 1 -13.44 1.44 -17.76
CA MET A 1 -12.33 1.02 -16.88
C MET A 1 -11.62 2.26 -16.38
N SER A 2 -11.57 2.47 -15.05
CA SER A 2 -10.81 3.60 -14.50
C SER A 2 -9.32 3.33 -14.76
N LYS A 3 -8.62 4.26 -15.41
CA LYS A 3 -7.17 4.16 -15.60
C LYS A 3 -6.50 4.04 -14.23
N SER A 4 -5.59 3.08 -14.08
CA SER A 4 -4.85 2.91 -12.83
C SER A 4 -4.01 4.17 -12.54
N PRO A 5 -3.88 4.57 -11.25
CA PRO A 5 -3.03 5.69 -10.88
C PRO A 5 -1.56 5.34 -11.10
N ARG A 6 -0.74 6.36 -11.38
CA ARG A 6 0.72 6.17 -11.33
C ARG A 6 1.16 6.01 -9.89
N ILE A 7 2.07 5.07 -9.67
CA ILE A 7 2.69 4.83 -8.36
C ILE A 7 4.19 4.94 -8.46
N ARG A 8 4.84 5.35 -7.37
CA ARG A 8 6.30 5.39 -7.28
C ARG A 8 6.79 5.22 -5.85
N ARG A 9 8.08 4.88 -5.71
CA ARG A 9 8.77 4.75 -4.42
C ARG A 9 8.09 3.79 -3.44
N PHE A 10 7.43 2.76 -3.97
CA PHE A 10 6.82 1.75 -3.11
C PHE A 10 7.90 0.84 -2.52
N THR A 11 7.82 0.63 -1.21
CA THR A 11 8.67 -0.30 -0.48
C THR A 11 7.83 -1.08 0.52
N ALA A 12 8.28 -2.30 0.85
CA ALA A 12 7.65 -3.15 1.84
C ALA A 12 8.74 -3.81 2.69
N TYR A 13 8.60 -3.71 4.01
CA TYR A 13 9.55 -4.33 4.94
C TYR A 13 8.88 -4.70 6.26
N ILE A 14 9.39 -5.74 6.92
CA ILE A 14 9.03 -6.10 8.28
C ILE A 14 10.05 -5.48 9.23
N ASP A 15 9.58 -4.59 10.10
CA ASP A 15 10.34 -4.02 11.19
C ASP A 15 10.38 -5.00 12.38
N LEU A 16 11.54 -5.63 12.60
CA LEU A 16 11.81 -6.63 13.61
C LEU A 16 12.31 -5.97 14.90
N MET A 17 11.38 -5.45 15.70
CA MET A 17 11.70 -4.81 16.97
C MET A 17 11.90 -5.82 18.13
N PRO A 18 12.93 -5.66 18.97
CA PRO A 18 13.08 -6.45 20.19
C PRO A 18 12.09 -5.98 21.28
N GLY A 19 11.36 -6.92 21.88
CA GLY A 19 10.46 -6.64 23.01
C GLY A 19 9.12 -6.00 22.65
N THR A 20 8.87 -5.69 21.38
CA THR A 20 7.55 -5.27 20.85
C THR A 20 7.15 -6.15 19.66
N PRO A 21 5.85 -6.21 19.32
CA PRO A 21 5.41 -6.95 18.13
C PRO A 21 6.02 -6.34 16.87
N SER A 22 6.66 -7.19 16.06
CA SER A 22 7.14 -6.82 14.73
C SER A 22 5.97 -6.40 13.83
N LYS A 23 6.26 -5.56 12.84
CA LYS A 23 5.22 -4.96 11.97
C LYS A 23 5.63 -5.03 10.51
N ILE A 24 4.67 -5.35 9.64
CA ILE A 24 4.82 -5.10 8.21
C ILE A 24 4.49 -3.64 7.95
N ILE A 25 5.40 -2.94 7.28
CA ILE A 25 5.26 -1.55 6.87
C ILE A 25 5.34 -1.52 5.34
N VAL A 26 4.35 -0.88 4.72
CA VAL A 26 4.32 -0.64 3.28
C VAL A 26 4.10 0.83 3.05
N THR A 27 5.00 1.49 2.33
CA THR A 27 4.89 2.92 2.03
C THR A 27 5.11 3.15 0.54
N GLY A 28 4.62 4.28 0.04
CA GLY A 28 4.79 4.68 -1.35
C GLY A 28 4.09 5.99 -1.67
N GLN A 29 4.08 6.37 -2.95
CA GLN A 29 3.41 7.56 -3.43
C GLN A 29 2.46 7.24 -4.58
N VAL A 30 1.28 7.86 -4.57
CA VAL A 30 0.21 7.63 -5.55
C VAL A 30 -0.17 8.96 -6.19
N GLU A 31 -0.24 8.98 -7.52
CA GLU A 31 -0.76 10.11 -8.29
C GLU A 31 -2.26 10.27 -8.05
N THR A 32 -2.66 11.44 -7.56
CA THR A 32 -4.06 11.81 -7.34
C THR A 32 -4.42 13.07 -8.13
N LYS A 33 -5.72 13.33 -8.29
CA LYS A 33 -6.25 14.49 -9.04
C LYS A 33 -6.17 15.82 -8.27
N GLY A 34 -5.41 15.86 -7.17
CA GLY A 34 -5.24 17.02 -6.30
C GLY A 34 -5.32 16.65 -4.82
N SER A 35 -4.97 17.60 -3.94
CA SER A 35 -4.86 17.39 -2.48
C SER A 35 -6.16 16.95 -1.78
N ALA A 36 -7.32 17.16 -2.41
CA ALA A 36 -8.61 16.68 -1.92
C ALA A 36 -8.85 15.18 -2.19
N HIS A 37 -7.90 14.48 -2.80
CA HIS A 37 -7.95 13.05 -3.06
C HIS A 37 -6.85 12.34 -2.28
N VAL A 38 -7.25 11.52 -1.31
CA VAL A 38 -6.33 10.86 -0.38
C VAL A 38 -6.24 9.37 -0.74
N PRO A 39 -5.05 8.86 -1.10
CA PRO A 39 -4.85 7.45 -1.32
C PRO A 39 -4.86 6.70 0.02
N ARG A 40 -5.37 5.48 0.03
CA ARG A 40 -5.36 4.58 1.18
C ARG A 40 -5.04 3.17 0.75
N LEU A 41 -4.27 2.48 1.57
CA LEU A 41 -4.03 1.05 1.45
C LEU A 41 -4.84 0.33 2.51
N LYS A 42 -5.52 -0.75 2.12
CA LYS A 42 -6.24 -1.63 3.03
C LYS A 42 -5.88 -3.07 2.72
N ARG A 43 -5.82 -3.93 3.73
CA ARG A 43 -5.65 -5.37 3.51
C ARG A 43 -6.80 -5.93 2.65
N ASN A 44 -6.44 -6.64 1.60
CA ASN A 44 -7.37 -7.42 0.79
C ASN A 44 -7.56 -8.80 1.45
N GLU A 45 -8.80 -9.11 1.82
CA GLU A 45 -9.18 -10.42 2.38
C GLU A 45 -9.66 -11.40 1.29
N GLY A 46 -9.51 -11.02 0.02
CA GLY A 46 -9.90 -11.80 -1.14
C GLY A 46 -8.84 -12.84 -1.58
N PRO A 47 -9.05 -13.46 -2.76
CA PRO A 47 -8.27 -14.62 -3.21
C PRO A 47 -6.80 -14.30 -3.55
N HIS A 48 -6.42 -13.02 -3.57
CA HIS A 48 -5.07 -12.59 -3.86
C HIS A 48 -4.10 -12.73 -2.68
N THR A 49 -4.62 -12.91 -1.46
CA THR A 49 -3.82 -13.24 -0.29
C THR A 49 -3.53 -14.74 -0.27
N THR A 50 -2.25 -15.11 -0.30
CA THR A 50 -1.78 -16.50 -0.21
C THR A 50 -0.75 -16.62 0.90
N GLY A 51 -0.39 -17.84 1.32
CA GLY A 51 0.32 -18.11 2.58
C GLY A 51 1.44 -17.13 3.00
N THR A 52 2.26 -16.66 2.06
CA THR A 52 3.34 -15.68 2.31
C THR A 52 3.21 -14.37 1.51
N THR A 53 2.07 -14.14 0.85
CA THR A 53 1.78 -12.93 0.08
C THR A 53 0.67 -12.13 0.74
N LEU A 54 0.99 -10.91 1.16
CA LEU A 54 0.00 -9.93 1.63
C LEU A 54 -0.56 -9.16 0.44
N ALA A 55 -1.87 -9.21 0.21
CA ALA A 55 -2.51 -8.34 -0.78
C ALA A 55 -3.07 -7.07 -0.11
N LEU A 56 -2.84 -5.91 -0.72
CA LEU A 56 -3.34 -4.61 -0.30
C LEU A 56 -4.15 -3.95 -1.42
N ASP A 57 -5.39 -3.56 -1.15
CA ASP A 57 -6.21 -2.74 -2.02
C ASP A 57 -5.83 -1.28 -1.89
N LEU A 58 -5.46 -0.67 -3.01
CA LEU A 58 -5.30 0.78 -3.14
C LEU A 58 -6.63 1.40 -3.54
N SER A 59 -7.07 2.39 -2.77
CA SER A 59 -8.23 3.23 -3.08
C SER A 59 -7.86 4.71 -2.98
N ILE A 60 -8.56 5.56 -3.74
CA ILE A 60 -8.41 7.02 -3.66
C ILE A 60 -9.76 7.58 -3.23
N HIS A 61 -9.80 8.23 -2.06
CA HIS A 61 -11.00 8.81 -1.48
C HIS A 61 -11.00 10.32 -1.68
N SER A 62 -12.12 10.88 -2.15
CA SER A 62 -12.31 12.32 -2.13
C SER A 62 -12.70 12.78 -0.73
N THR A 63 -12.05 13.81 -0.21
CA THR A 63 -12.37 14.45 1.08
C THR A 63 -13.35 15.62 0.94
N GLY A 64 -13.92 15.83 -0.26
CA GLY A 64 -14.94 16.86 -0.50
C GLY A 64 -14.43 18.30 -0.57
N GLY A 65 -13.11 18.53 -0.48
CA GLY A 65 -12.52 19.85 -0.68
C GLY A 65 -12.41 20.24 -2.15
N SER A 66 -12.56 21.53 -2.46
CA SER A 66 -12.20 22.10 -3.77
C SER A 66 -10.67 22.12 -3.90
N GLY A 67 -10.07 20.97 -4.18
CA GLY A 67 -8.66 20.88 -4.52
C GLY A 67 -8.38 21.59 -5.83
N THR A 68 -7.20 22.20 -5.95
CA THR A 68 -6.68 22.63 -7.25
C THR A 68 -6.59 21.42 -8.18
N HIS A 69 -6.98 21.58 -9.45
CA HIS A 69 -6.92 20.54 -10.49
C HIS A 69 -5.48 20.24 -10.95
N ALA A 70 -4.54 20.15 -10.01
CA ALA A 70 -3.17 19.73 -10.27
C ALA A 70 -3.03 18.27 -9.87
N PHE A 71 -2.43 17.45 -10.74
CA PHE A 71 -2.02 16.11 -10.35
C PHE A 71 -0.88 16.22 -9.33
N ASP A 72 -0.99 15.50 -8.22
CA ASP A 72 0.04 15.47 -7.18
C ASP A 72 0.31 14.04 -6.73
N PHE A 73 1.52 13.79 -6.24
CA PHE A 73 1.91 12.50 -5.67
C PHE A 73 1.77 12.56 -4.16
N ILE A 74 0.77 11.87 -3.63
CA ILE A 74 0.48 11.84 -2.21
C ILE A 74 1.03 10.56 -1.58
N ASP A 75 1.65 10.69 -0.42
CA ASP A 75 2.16 9.56 0.35
C ASP A 75 1.01 8.66 0.81
N VAL A 76 1.25 7.35 0.77
CA VAL A 76 0.35 6.34 1.28
C VAL A 76 1.13 5.32 2.11
N GLY A 77 0.51 4.85 3.17
CA GLY A 77 1.10 3.89 4.09
C GLY A 77 0.10 2.82 4.52
N TYR A 78 0.63 1.65 4.84
CA TYR A 78 -0.07 0.58 5.53
C TYR A 78 0.86 0.01 6.59
N GLU A 79 0.31 -0.21 7.78
CA GLU A 79 1.01 -0.86 8.88
C GLU A 79 0.11 -1.91 9.51
N ALA A 80 0.68 -3.07 9.82
CA ALA A 80 0.01 -4.10 10.59
C ALA A 80 1.02 -4.96 11.35
N PRO A 81 0.61 -5.62 12.46
CA PRO A 81 1.44 -6.64 13.09
C PRO A 81 1.80 -7.75 12.10
N ALA A 82 3.07 -8.16 12.11
CA ALA A 82 3.56 -9.28 11.31
C ALA A 82 4.71 -9.98 12.03
N ASN A 83 4.76 -11.30 11.94
CA ASN A 83 5.87 -12.10 12.46
C ASN A 83 7.03 -12.12 11.46
N LYS A 84 8.21 -12.45 11.97
CA LYS A 84 9.36 -12.80 11.13
C LYS A 84 8.97 -13.86 10.10
N ASP A 85 9.46 -13.71 8.88
CA ASP A 85 9.25 -14.58 7.74
C ASP A 85 7.78 -14.74 7.28
N GLN A 86 6.83 -14.01 7.90
CA GLN A 86 5.40 -14.16 7.62
C GLN A 86 5.04 -13.77 6.18
N TYR A 87 5.64 -12.68 5.68
CA TYR A 87 5.40 -12.20 4.33
C TYR A 87 6.71 -12.12 3.54
N LYS A 88 6.69 -12.66 2.33
CA LYS A 88 7.79 -12.56 1.36
C LYS A 88 7.48 -11.58 0.23
N LYS A 89 6.19 -11.33 0.01
CA LYS A 89 5.71 -10.43 -1.03
C LYS A 89 4.51 -9.62 -0.55
N VAL A 90 4.46 -8.37 -0.95
CA VAL A 90 3.26 -7.53 -0.89
C VAL A 90 2.76 -7.28 -2.30
N ARG A 91 1.48 -7.50 -2.54
CA ARG A 91 0.81 -7.24 -3.82
C ARG A 91 -0.11 -6.05 -3.67
N ILE A 92 0.10 -5.00 -4.45
CA ILE A 92 -0.78 -3.84 -4.49
C ILE A 92 -1.82 -4.06 -5.59
N LEU A 93 -3.09 -3.96 -5.22
CA LEU A 93 -4.25 -4.12 -6.10
C LEU A 93 -4.88 -2.76 -6.37
N TRP A 94 -5.44 -2.59 -7.56
CA TRP A 94 -6.27 -1.44 -7.92
C TRP A 94 -7.49 -1.92 -8.70
N SER A 95 -8.69 -1.64 -8.18
CA SER A 95 -9.92 -2.26 -8.68
C SER A 95 -9.77 -3.79 -8.70
N ASP A 96 -9.89 -4.45 -9.86
CA ASP A 96 -9.77 -5.90 -9.99
C ASP A 96 -8.39 -6.36 -10.50
N GLY A 97 -7.40 -5.45 -10.56
CA GLY A 97 -6.11 -5.69 -11.18
C GLY A 97 -4.92 -5.62 -10.22
N VAL A 98 -3.86 -6.34 -10.56
CA VAL A 98 -2.56 -6.20 -9.89
C VAL A 98 -1.86 -4.96 -10.43
N LEU A 99 -1.50 -4.04 -9.54
CA LEU A 99 -0.78 -2.82 -9.87
C LEU A 99 0.73 -3.04 -9.81
N CYS A 100 1.21 -3.68 -8.74
CA CYS A 100 2.60 -4.11 -8.60
C CYS A 100 2.75 -5.20 -7.52
N ASP A 101 3.87 -5.93 -7.61
CA ASP A 101 4.37 -6.81 -6.56
C ASP A 101 5.65 -6.20 -5.97
N LEU A 102 5.79 -6.26 -4.65
CA LEU A 102 6.92 -5.77 -3.88
C LEU A 102 7.52 -6.93 -3.09
N ASP A 103 8.84 -7.09 -3.15
CA ASP A 103 9.53 -8.01 -2.26
C ASP A 103 9.61 -7.41 -0.85
N VAL A 104 9.39 -8.26 0.15
CA VAL A 104 9.44 -7.86 1.56
C VAL A 104 10.84 -8.10 2.09
N SER A 105 11.52 -7.04 2.53
CA SER A 105 12.75 -7.15 3.31
C SER A 105 12.45 -7.21 4.80
N GLU A 106 13.38 -7.71 5.60
CA GLU A 106 13.30 -7.66 7.07
C GLU A 106 14.40 -6.73 7.58
N THR A 107 14.06 -5.82 8.49
CA THR A 107 14.97 -4.82 9.04
C THR A 107 14.92 -4.84 10.57
N HIS A 108 16.04 -4.51 11.21
CA HIS A 108 16.21 -4.45 12.67
C HIS A 108 16.47 -3.02 13.14
#